data_AF-A0AAU4N7Z7-F1
#
_entry.id   AF-A0AAU4N7Z7-F1
#
_cell.length_a   1.000
_cell.length_b   1.000
_cell.length_c   1.000
_cell.angle_alpha   90.00
_cell.angle_beta   90.00
_cell.angle_gamma   90.00
#
_symmetry.space_group_name_H-M   'P 1'
#
loop_
_entity.id
_entity.type
_entity.pdbx_description
1 polymer ?
#
loop_
_entity_poly.entity_id
_entity_poly.type
_entity_poly.pdbx_seq_one_letter_code
_entity_poly.pdbx_strand_id
1 'polypeptide(L)'
;MPETIEQPHTIRFDHNGETLEAVATVKSIERREEKVSPLVGGDRIGLEAHLLVLLGDATEPVSYHLSMLVEETDWTIDAKFGPGSYPHWSHGFGVRYLATKGLPVEFDDVLNALAKERGLAEQIGHDLPLILAHA
;
A
#
# COMPACT_ATOMS: atom_id res chain seq x y z
N MET A 1 5.56 -2.91 18.42
CA MET A 1 4.36 -3.77 18.52
C MET A 1 4.62 -5.01 17.69
N PRO A 2 4.09 -6.21 18.04
CA PRO A 2 4.29 -7.38 17.20
C PRO A 2 3.66 -7.14 15.81
N GLU A 3 4.42 -7.40 14.74
CA GLU A 3 3.89 -7.40 13.37
C GLU A 3 2.71 -8.36 13.32
N THR A 4 1.51 -7.84 13.10
CA THR A 4 0.34 -8.68 12.79
C THR A 4 0.40 -8.94 11.30
N ILE A 5 1.01 -10.06 10.94
CA ILE A 5 1.02 -10.59 9.57
C ILE A 5 -0.39 -11.10 9.29
N GLU A 6 -1.07 -10.48 8.33
CA GLU A 6 -2.40 -10.92 7.92
C GLU A 6 -2.36 -12.28 7.22
N GLN A 7 -3.51 -12.95 7.20
CA GLN A 7 -3.63 -14.17 6.40
C GLN A 7 -3.40 -13.83 4.92
N PRO A 8 -2.76 -14.71 4.14
CA PRO A 8 -2.60 -14.48 2.71
C PRO A 8 -3.96 -14.39 1.99
N HIS A 9 -4.09 -13.41 1.11
CA HIS A 9 -5.25 -13.17 0.26
C HIS A 9 -4.95 -13.59 -1.17
N THR A 10 -5.75 -14.47 -1.76
CA THR A 10 -5.68 -14.74 -3.20
C THR A 10 -6.42 -13.63 -3.94
N ILE A 11 -5.69 -12.89 -4.78
CA ILE A 11 -6.20 -11.77 -5.56
C ILE A 11 -6.11 -12.14 -7.04
N ARG A 12 -7.23 -11.98 -7.75
CA ARG A 12 -7.28 -12.09 -9.21
C ARG A 12 -7.46 -10.71 -9.79
N PHE A 13 -6.66 -10.37 -10.79
CA PHE A 13 -6.67 -9.04 -11.40
C PHE A 13 -6.31 -9.14 -12.88
N ASP A 14 -6.84 -8.22 -13.68
CA ASP A 14 -6.52 -8.16 -15.10
C ASP A 14 -5.22 -7.38 -15.34
N HIS A 15 -4.30 -7.96 -16.11
CA HIS A 15 -3.05 -7.33 -16.51
C HIS A 15 -2.81 -7.58 -17.99
N ASN A 16 -2.77 -6.50 -18.79
CA ASN A 16 -2.57 -6.56 -20.24
C ASN A 16 -3.53 -7.50 -20.99
N GLY A 17 -4.77 -7.62 -20.52
CA GLY A 17 -5.81 -8.47 -21.13
C GLY A 17 -5.77 -9.94 -20.69
N GLU A 18 -4.91 -10.28 -19.73
CA GLU A 18 -4.86 -11.60 -19.10
C GLU A 18 -5.28 -11.48 -17.62
N THR A 19 -6.15 -12.38 -17.16
CA THR A 19 -6.45 -12.48 -15.73
C THR A 19 -5.32 -13.24 -15.05
N LEU A 20 -4.61 -12.56 -14.14
CA LEU A 20 -3.54 -13.14 -13.33
C LEU A 20 -4.06 -13.44 -11.93
N GLU A 21 -3.38 -14.35 -11.25
CA GLU A 21 -3.61 -14.66 -9.84
C GLU A 21 -2.33 -14.38 -9.04
N ALA A 22 -2.49 -13.70 -7.92
CA ALA A 22 -1.43 -13.45 -6.95
C ALA A 22 -1.88 -13.82 -5.55
N VAL A 23 -0.91 -14.17 -4.70
CA VAL A 23 -1.09 -14.29 -3.26
C VAL A 23 -0.47 -13.07 -2.61
N ALA A 24 -1.31 -12.29 -1.93
CA ALA A 24 -0.98 -11.03 -1.30
C ALA A 24 -1.00 -11.19 0.23
N THR A 25 0.09 -10.82 0.90
CA THR A 25 0.19 -10.87 2.36
C THR A 25 0.50 -9.48 2.88
N VAL A 26 -0.41 -8.91 3.66
CA VAL A 26 -0.20 -7.61 4.31
C VAL A 26 0.58 -7.82 5.60
N LYS A 27 1.82 -7.34 5.62
CA LYS A 27 2.74 -7.45 6.76
C LYS A 27 2.46 -6.41 7.84
N SER A 28 2.13 -5.20 7.40
CA SER A 28 1.71 -4.12 8.27
C SER A 28 0.78 -3.17 7.53
N ILE A 29 -0.10 -2.54 8.28
CA ILE A 29 -0.82 -1.34 7.88
C ILE A 29 -0.98 -0.49 9.14
N GLU A 30 -0.53 0.75 9.07
CA GLU A 30 -0.47 1.64 10.23
C GLU A 30 -0.62 3.11 9.82
N ARG A 31 -0.97 3.96 10.79
CA ARG A 31 -0.95 5.41 10.60
C ARG A 31 0.50 5.89 10.63
N ARG A 32 0.86 6.76 9.70
CA ARG A 32 2.18 7.39 9.64
C ARG A 32 2.04 8.88 9.42
N GLU A 33 2.89 9.63 10.12
CA GLU A 33 3.05 11.06 9.96
C GLU A 33 4.53 11.38 9.83
N GLU A 34 4.89 12.11 8.79
CA GLU A 34 6.23 12.66 8.59
C GLU A 34 6.16 14.17 8.46
N LYS A 35 6.88 14.87 9.33
CA LYS A 35 7.12 16.31 9.21
C LYS A 35 8.20 16.53 8.16
N VAL A 36 7.84 17.15 7.04
CA VAL A 36 8.76 17.40 5.94
C VAL A 36 8.75 18.88 5.58
N SER A 37 9.90 19.39 5.11
CA SER A 37 10.01 20.78 4.70
C SER A 37 8.96 21.13 3.62
N PRO A 38 8.33 22.32 3.69
CA PRO A 38 7.40 22.78 2.65
C PRO A 38 8.00 22.76 1.24
N LEU A 39 9.33 22.90 1.12
CA LEU A 39 10.04 22.87 -0.16
C LEU A 39 10.03 21.51 -0.85
N VAL A 40 9.70 20.43 -0.13
CA VAL A 40 9.67 19.04 -0.65
C VAL A 40 8.29 18.38 -0.45
N GLY A 41 7.24 19.20 -0.41
CA GLY A 41 5.85 18.75 -0.36
C GLY A 41 5.14 18.89 0.98
N GLY A 42 5.82 19.39 2.02
CA GLY A 42 5.20 19.59 3.34
C GLY A 42 4.91 18.29 4.10
N ASP A 43 4.14 18.41 5.17
CA ASP A 43 3.79 17.31 6.06
C ASP A 43 3.02 16.22 5.30
N ARG A 44 3.34 14.96 5.61
CA ARG A 44 2.70 13.78 5.02
C ARG A 44 2.02 13.02 6.12
N ILE A 45 0.71 12.91 6.02
CA ILE A 45 -0.14 12.29 7.04
C ILE A 45 -1.05 11.30 6.31
N GLY A 46 -1.07 10.05 6.75
CA GLY A 46 -1.86 9.02 6.10
C GLY A 46 -1.65 7.63 6.67
N LEU A 47 -1.90 6.63 5.83
CA LEU A 47 -1.63 5.23 6.10
C LEU A 47 -0.40 4.78 5.32
N GLU A 48 0.42 3.94 5.95
CA GLU A 48 1.45 3.15 5.30
C GLU A 48 1.07 1.67 5.36
N ALA A 49 1.32 0.94 4.27
CA ALA A 49 1.18 -0.50 4.21
C ALA A 49 2.45 -1.17 3.68
N HIS A 50 2.81 -2.31 4.27
CA HIS A 50 3.82 -3.21 3.75
C HIS A 50 3.15 -4.47 3.20
N LEU A 51 3.29 -4.69 1.90
CA LEU A 51 2.64 -5.77 1.17
C LEU A 51 3.68 -6.69 0.53
N LEU A 52 3.51 -8.00 0.72
CA LEU A 52 4.24 -9.04 -0.03
C LEU A 52 3.31 -9.64 -1.07
N VAL A 53 3.79 -9.77 -2.31
CA VAL A 53 3.00 -10.33 -3.43
C VAL A 53 3.77 -11.43 -4.11
N LEU A 54 3.21 -12.63 -4.12
CA LEU A 54 3.68 -13.77 -4.88
C LEU A 54 2.80 -13.93 -6.13
N LEU A 55 3.39 -13.83 -7.33
CA LEU A 55 2.65 -13.89 -8.59
C LEU A 55 2.82 -15.27 -9.24
N GLY A 56 1.72 -15.94 -9.58
CA GLY A 56 1.73 -17.24 -10.25
C GLY A 56 2.68 -18.25 -9.60
N ASP A 57 3.57 -18.83 -10.41
CA ASP A 57 4.54 -19.87 -9.99
C ASP A 57 5.85 -19.31 -9.40
N ALA A 58 5.90 -18.01 -9.05
CA ALA A 58 7.08 -17.45 -8.40
C ALA A 58 7.35 -18.16 -7.06
N THR A 59 8.63 -18.34 -6.72
CA THR A 59 9.04 -18.99 -5.46
C THR A 59 9.25 -18.01 -4.32
N GLU A 60 9.45 -16.73 -4.64
CA GLU A 60 9.70 -15.66 -3.68
C GLU A 60 8.82 -14.45 -3.95
N PRO A 61 8.24 -13.82 -2.91
CA PRO A 61 7.38 -12.67 -3.08
C PRO A 61 8.20 -11.40 -3.37
N VAL A 62 7.56 -10.50 -4.12
CA VAL A 62 8.00 -9.10 -4.27
C VAL A 62 7.41 -8.29 -3.12
N SER A 63 8.19 -7.37 -2.57
CA SER A 63 7.78 -6.49 -1.47
C SER A 63 7.46 -5.09 -1.96
N TYR A 64 6.32 -4.56 -1.54
CA TYR A 64 5.85 -3.21 -1.84
C TYR A 64 5.61 -2.45 -0.55
N HIS A 65 6.10 -1.22 -0.50
CA HIS A 65 5.67 -0.24 0.51
C HIS A 65 4.74 0.74 -0.17
N LEU A 66 3.59 0.97 0.44
CA LEU A 66 2.54 1.81 -0.10
C LEU A 66 2.11 2.85 0.91
N SER A 67 1.62 3.98 0.41
CA SER A 67 0.92 4.97 1.21
C SER A 67 -0.35 5.46 0.54
N MET A 68 -1.31 5.84 1.38
CA MET A 68 -2.45 6.67 1.02
C MET A 68 -2.47 7.83 2.01
N LEU A 69 -2.30 9.05 1.51
CA LEU A 69 -2.33 10.26 2.33
C LEU A 69 -3.78 10.72 2.55
N VAL A 70 -3.99 11.51 3.60
CA VAL A 70 -5.29 12.14 3.86
C VAL A 70 -5.76 12.88 2.60
N GLU A 71 -7.05 12.76 2.28
CA GLU A 71 -7.70 13.26 1.07
C GLU A 71 -7.37 12.52 -0.25
N GLU A 72 -6.43 11.56 -0.27
CA GLU A 72 -6.20 10.70 -1.43
C GLU A 72 -7.24 9.58 -1.54
N THR A 73 -7.49 9.11 -2.77
CA THR A 73 -8.48 8.06 -3.09
C THR A 73 -7.85 6.71 -3.43
N ASP A 74 -6.54 6.66 -3.68
CA ASP A 74 -5.85 5.48 -4.21
C ASP A 74 -4.54 5.21 -3.48
N TRP A 75 -4.15 3.93 -3.38
CA TRP A 75 -2.85 3.57 -2.81
C TRP A 75 -1.71 3.84 -3.81
N THR A 76 -0.67 4.51 -3.35
CA THR A 76 0.53 4.77 -4.14
C THR A 76 1.69 3.91 -3.63
N ILE A 77 2.38 3.25 -4.55
CA ILE A 77 3.61 2.50 -4.25
C ILE A 77 4.75 3.49 -4.05
N ASP A 78 5.29 3.52 -2.83
CA ASP A 78 6.43 4.35 -2.44
C ASP A 78 7.77 3.62 -2.63
N ALA A 79 7.78 2.29 -2.53
CA ALA A 79 8.97 1.48 -2.78
C ALA A 79 8.63 0.07 -3.30
N LYS A 80 9.56 -0.49 -4.08
CA LYS A 80 9.51 -1.87 -4.58
C LYS A 80 10.84 -2.57 -4.35
N PHE A 81 10.79 -3.75 -3.75
CA PHE A 81 11.91 -4.65 -3.55
C PHE A 81 11.60 -5.99 -4.18
N GLY A 82 12.51 -6.50 -5.00
CA GLY A 82 12.44 -7.84 -5.56
C GLY A 82 12.71 -8.94 -4.51
N PRO A 83 12.79 -10.19 -4.98
CA PRO A 83 13.17 -11.35 -4.17
C PRO A 83 14.43 -11.09 -3.32
N GLY A 84 14.48 -11.66 -2.11
CA GLY A 84 15.58 -11.44 -1.17
C GLY A 84 15.80 -10.00 -0.70
N SER A 85 14.77 -9.14 -0.77
CA SER A 85 14.85 -7.70 -0.42
C SER A 85 15.75 -6.87 -1.34
N TYR A 86 15.98 -7.31 -2.58
CA TYR A 86 16.77 -6.55 -3.54
C TYR A 86 16.04 -5.25 -3.95
N PRO A 87 16.61 -4.05 -3.72
CA PRO A 87 15.91 -2.81 -4.01
C PRO A 87 15.80 -2.57 -5.52
N HIS A 88 14.58 -2.40 -6.04
CA HIS A 88 14.38 -1.87 -7.39
C HIS A 88 14.34 -0.35 -7.38
N TRP A 89 13.59 0.23 -6.44
CA TRP A 89 13.50 1.67 -6.20
C TRP A 89 12.80 1.93 -4.86
N SER A 90 13.10 3.08 -4.26
CA SER A 90 12.47 3.55 -3.03
C SER A 90 12.45 5.07 -3.03
N HIS A 91 11.26 5.66 -2.94
CA HIS A 91 11.05 7.10 -2.89
C HIS A 91 10.84 7.61 -1.46
N GLY A 92 10.44 6.73 -0.54
CA GLY A 92 10.05 7.08 0.83
C GLY A 92 8.56 7.43 0.92
N PHE A 93 8.06 7.42 2.15
CA PHE A 93 6.64 7.57 2.47
C PHE A 93 6.05 8.86 1.88
N GLY A 94 4.95 8.73 1.13
CA GLY A 94 4.13 9.86 0.69
C GLY A 94 4.79 10.81 -0.32
N VAL A 95 5.87 10.40 -0.99
CA VAL A 95 6.55 11.28 -1.97
C VAL A 95 5.75 11.33 -3.28
N ARG A 96 5.03 12.43 -3.50
CA ARG A 96 4.19 12.63 -4.71
C ARG A 96 4.82 13.43 -5.84
N TYR A 97 5.97 14.08 -5.62
CA TYR A 97 6.68 14.82 -6.68
C TYR A 97 7.51 13.90 -7.60
N LEU A 98 7.61 12.61 -7.28
CA LEU A 98 8.23 11.58 -8.11
C LEU A 98 7.15 10.78 -8.85
N ALA A 99 7.56 9.94 -9.80
CA ALA A 99 6.62 9.09 -10.56
C ALA A 99 5.80 8.20 -9.60
N THR A 100 4.50 8.45 -9.54
CA THR A 100 3.55 7.65 -8.76
C THR A 100 3.15 6.40 -9.55
N LYS A 101 3.07 5.27 -8.84
CA LYS A 101 2.60 3.99 -9.40
C LYS A 101 1.54 3.44 -8.45
N GLY A 102 0.43 2.97 -8.99
CA GLY A 102 -0.60 2.25 -8.23
C GLY A 102 -0.45 0.73 -8.35
N LEU A 103 -1.18 0.01 -7.52
CA LEU A 103 -1.47 -1.42 -7.73
C LEU A 103 -2.77 -1.58 -8.53
N PRO A 104 -3.05 -2.80 -9.05
CA PRO A 104 -4.39 -3.14 -9.50
C PRO A 104 -5.41 -2.93 -8.37
N VAL A 105 -6.62 -2.51 -8.75
CA VAL A 105 -7.70 -2.06 -7.86
C VAL A 105 -8.10 -3.11 -6.80
N GLU A 106 -7.92 -4.39 -7.11
CA GLU A 106 -8.26 -5.50 -6.23
C GLU A 106 -7.29 -5.62 -5.03
N PHE A 107 -6.07 -5.08 -5.14
CA PHE A 107 -5.15 -4.96 -4.00
C PHE A 107 -5.59 -3.83 -3.06
N ASP A 108 -6.05 -2.72 -3.63
CA ASP A 108 -6.56 -1.58 -2.88
C ASP A 108 -7.78 -2.00 -2.05
N ASP A 109 -8.67 -2.86 -2.58
CA ASP A 109 -9.78 -3.44 -1.82
C ASP A 109 -9.35 -4.14 -0.53
N VAL A 110 -8.29 -4.96 -0.60
CA VAL A 110 -7.76 -5.68 0.56
C VAL A 110 -7.20 -4.70 1.59
N LEU A 111 -6.41 -3.72 1.14
CA LEU A 111 -5.83 -2.70 2.03
C LEU A 111 -6.90 -1.82 2.67
N ASN A 112 -7.92 -1.43 1.90
CA ASN A 112 -9.05 -0.61 2.35
C ASN A 112 -9.90 -1.34 3.39
N ALA A 113 -10.19 -2.63 3.18
CA ALA A 113 -10.88 -3.46 4.14
C ALA A 113 -10.11 -3.57 5.45
N LEU A 114 -8.82 -3.90 5.39
CA LEU A 114 -7.96 -4.02 6.57
C LEU A 114 -7.82 -2.70 7.34
N ALA A 115 -7.70 -1.57 6.64
CA ALA A 115 -7.65 -0.25 7.26
C ALA A 115 -8.92 0.05 8.08
N LYS A 116 -10.10 -0.30 7.56
CA LYS A 116 -11.39 -0.17 8.26
C LYS A 116 -11.50 -1.14 9.43
N GLU A 117 -11.17 -2.41 9.22
CA GLU A 117 -11.24 -3.45 10.25
C GLU A 117 -10.35 -3.13 11.46
N ARG A 118 -9.19 -2.53 11.22
CA ARG A 118 -8.25 -2.10 12.26
C ARG A 118 -8.59 -0.72 12.87
N GLY A 119 -9.68 -0.08 12.44
CA GLY A 119 -10.06 1.25 12.93
C GLY A 119 -9.04 2.35 12.58
N LEU A 120 -8.27 2.17 11.51
CA LEU A 120 -7.27 3.16 11.08
C LEU A 120 -7.91 4.29 10.27
N ALA A 121 -8.99 3.98 9.54
CA ALA A 121 -9.72 4.91 8.70
C ALA A 121 -11.22 4.95 9.07
N GLU A 122 -11.77 6.17 9.15
CA GLU A 122 -13.20 6.42 9.18
C GLU A 122 -13.81 6.30 7.78
N GLN A 123 -13.07 6.78 6.78
CA GLN A 123 -13.46 6.70 5.37
C GLN A 123 -12.26 6.28 4.54
N ILE A 124 -12.47 5.29 3.66
CA ILE A 124 -11.50 4.79 2.69
C ILE A 124 -12.24 3.90 1.69
N GLY A 125 -11.84 3.91 0.41
CA GLY A 125 -12.44 3.09 -0.65
C GLY A 125 -12.25 3.72 -2.02
N HIS A 126 -12.67 3.02 -3.07
CA HIS A 126 -12.63 3.55 -4.44
C HIS A 126 -13.40 4.85 -4.56
N ASP A 127 -12.76 5.86 -5.13
CA ASP A 127 -13.28 7.22 -5.29
C ASP A 127 -13.71 7.90 -3.96
N LEU A 128 -13.32 7.34 -2.81
CA LEU A 128 -13.59 7.90 -1.49
C LEU A 128 -12.29 8.37 -0.84
N PRO A 129 -12.17 9.66 -0.47
CA PRO A 129 -10.95 10.16 0.12
C PRO A 129 -10.69 9.50 1.48
N LEU A 130 -9.42 9.28 1.79
CA LEU A 130 -8.98 8.85 3.10
C LEU A 130 -9.31 9.88 4.16
N ILE A 131 -10.09 9.45 5.16
CA ILE A 131 -10.27 10.13 6.44
C ILE A 131 -9.78 9.17 7.52
N LEU A 132 -8.74 9.57 8.24
CA LEU A 132 -8.20 8.78 9.36
C LEU A 132 -9.21 8.75 10.50
N ALA A 133 -9.34 7.61 11.17
CA ALA A 133 -10.21 7.57 12.34
C ALA A 133 -9.64 8.42 13.49
N HIS A 134 -10.49 8.91 14.38
CA HIS A 134 -10.01 9.52 15.62
C HIS A 134 -9.20 8.50 16.45
N ALA A 135 -8.10 8.96 17.07
CA ALA A 135 -7.22 8.14 17.91
C ALA A 135 -7.82 7.91 19.31
#